data_AF-A0A504Z1K4-F1
#
_entry.id   AF-A0A504Z1K4-F1
#
_cell.length_a   1.000
_cell.length_b   1.000
_cell.length_c   1.000
_cell.angle_alpha   90.00
_cell.angle_beta   90.00
_cell.angle_gamma   90.00
#
_symmetry.space_group_name_H-M   'P 1'
#
loop_
_entity.id
_entity.type
_entity.pdbx_description
1 polymer ?
#
loop_
_entity_poly.entity_id
_entity_poly.type
_entity_poly.pdbx_seq_one_letter_code
_entity_poly.pdbx_strand_id
1 'polypeptide(L)'
;MIRGRKSNAGAEGAWKQQVVHVQKAINEKEMPPKKKHVRAIILATFDEYSSKFFFETALKLPVFSNPVVCWKLLYLIHKLLREGHPECIPDCLRHASKIALVKSAWDSCTNTYGYPLENYFKFITTRLRLHRKSSFTFCVDLMDMLEEVLAFQEVILDSFGGAPFVAFSQVGQCRLAPVLLCIQDGAALYDLMVHVMFKLHDVLDNSMLLGHRQRFDELHQTLSKFFELVSRMQQLKSFVDIPTLSPVSVL
;
A
#
# COMPACT_ATOMS: atom_id res chain seq x y z
N MET A 1 16.50 24.40 13.92
CA MET A 1 15.81 25.50 13.20
C MET A 1 14.39 25.59 13.79
N ILE A 2 14.13 26.56 14.66
CA ILE A 2 12.85 26.71 15.37
C ILE A 2 11.90 27.44 14.41
N ARG A 3 10.81 26.81 13.96
CA ARG A 3 9.82 27.45 13.09
C ARG A 3 8.60 27.89 13.90
N GLY A 4 8.19 29.12 13.65
CA GLY A 4 7.16 29.85 14.40
C GLY A 4 5.81 29.13 14.44
N ARG A 5 5.16 29.19 15.61
CA ARG A 5 3.77 28.79 15.81
C ARG A 5 2.90 29.46 14.72
N LYS A 6 2.23 28.65 13.89
CA LYS A 6 1.10 29.14 13.07
C LYS A 6 0.11 29.82 14.03
N SER A 7 -0.40 31.00 13.67
CA SER A 7 -1.46 31.66 14.44
C SER A 7 -2.69 30.74 14.52
N ASN A 8 -3.46 30.78 15.62
CA ASN A 8 -4.62 29.90 15.81
C ASN A 8 -5.61 29.95 14.63
N ALA A 9 -5.85 31.13 14.06
CA ALA A 9 -6.71 31.29 12.87
C ALA A 9 -6.13 30.63 11.61
N GLY A 10 -4.81 30.69 11.42
CA GLY A 10 -4.13 30.01 10.32
C GLY A 10 -4.12 28.49 10.47
N ALA A 11 -4.01 27.99 11.70
CA ALA A 11 -4.12 26.57 12.02
C ALA A 11 -5.54 26.04 11.77
N GLU A 12 -6.57 26.79 12.17
CA GLU A 12 -7.97 26.40 11.95
C GLU A 12 -8.33 26.40 10.45
N GLY A 13 -7.85 27.38 9.69
CA GLY A 13 -8.02 27.43 8.23
C GLY A 13 -7.36 26.25 7.52
N ALA A 14 -6.13 25.89 7.92
CA ALA A 14 -5.41 24.74 7.38
C ALA A 14 -6.15 23.42 7.68
N TRP A 15 -6.62 23.24 8.91
CA TRP A 15 -7.41 22.08 9.31
C TRP A 15 -8.68 21.91 8.45
N LYS A 16 -9.44 23.00 8.24
CA LYS A 16 -10.65 22.96 7.38
C LYS A 16 -10.32 22.51 5.96
N GLN A 17 -9.20 22.95 5.39
CA GLN A 17 -8.77 22.52 4.06
C GLN A 17 -8.35 21.04 4.02
N GLN A 18 -7.62 20.56 5.04
CA GLN A 18 -7.26 19.16 5.17
C GLN A 18 -8.49 18.25 5.20
N VAL A 19 -9.52 18.62 5.98
CA VAL A 19 -10.80 17.90 6.04
C VAL A 19 -11.45 17.79 4.66
N VAL A 20 -11.49 18.89 3.90
CA VAL A 20 -12.04 18.90 2.53
C VAL A 20 -11.28 17.95 1.62
N HIS A 21 -9.94 17.91 1.70
CA HIS A 21 -9.16 16.98 0.89
C HIS A 21 -9.45 15.52 1.24
N VAL A 22 -9.55 15.17 2.52
CA VAL A 22 -9.91 13.81 2.95
C VAL A 22 -11.31 13.42 2.45
N GLN A 23 -12.32 14.27 2.63
CA GLN A 23 -13.69 14.01 2.16
C GLN A 23 -13.80 13.92 0.63
N LYS A 24 -12.99 14.67 -0.12
CA LYS A 24 -12.97 14.59 -1.58
C LYS A 24 -12.18 13.39 -2.10
N ALA A 25 -11.22 12.87 -1.33
CA ALA A 25 -10.49 11.64 -1.65
C ALA A 25 -11.30 10.39 -1.29
N ILE A 26 -11.93 10.38 -0.12
CA ILE A 26 -12.72 9.26 0.42
C ILE A 26 -14.20 9.65 0.35
N ASN A 27 -14.90 9.12 -0.65
CA ASN A 27 -16.33 9.34 -0.88
C ASN A 27 -16.94 8.10 -1.55
N GLU A 28 -18.27 8.07 -1.59
CA GLU A 28 -19.07 6.93 -2.05
C GLU A 28 -19.03 6.71 -3.57
N LYS A 29 -18.52 7.67 -4.36
CA LYS A 29 -18.48 7.53 -5.82
C LYS A 29 -17.44 6.51 -6.22
N GLU A 30 -17.81 5.49 -6.98
CA GLU A 30 -16.89 4.45 -7.49
C GLU A 30 -15.97 4.97 -8.60
N MET A 31 -15.06 5.84 -8.22
CA MET A 31 -14.03 6.43 -9.06
C MET A 31 -12.73 6.55 -8.25
N PRO A 32 -11.56 6.48 -8.90
CA PRO A 32 -10.28 6.67 -8.23
C PRO A 32 -10.25 7.98 -7.44
N PRO A 33 -9.63 7.99 -6.24
CA PRO A 33 -9.37 9.23 -5.52
C PRO A 33 -8.61 10.23 -6.40
N LYS A 34 -9.09 11.48 -6.45
CA LYS A 34 -8.48 12.50 -7.31
C LYS A 34 -7.05 12.79 -6.86
N LYS A 35 -6.09 12.68 -7.79
CA LYS A 35 -4.64 12.86 -7.56
C LYS A 35 -4.31 14.13 -6.75
N LYS A 36 -4.96 15.26 -7.04
CA LYS A 36 -4.73 16.53 -6.31
C LYS A 36 -5.05 16.45 -4.81
N HIS A 37 -6.10 15.72 -4.43
CA HIS A 37 -6.50 15.60 -3.02
C HIS A 37 -5.61 14.59 -2.29
N VAL A 38 -5.27 13.47 -2.93
CA VAL A 38 -4.30 12.51 -2.40
C VAL A 38 -2.95 13.20 -2.15
N ARG A 39 -2.45 13.97 -3.12
CA ARG A 39 -1.19 14.71 -2.98
C ARG A 39 -1.23 15.73 -1.85
N ALA A 40 -2.33 16.47 -1.71
CA ALA A 40 -2.47 17.45 -0.64
C ALA A 40 -2.53 16.80 0.75
N ILE A 41 -3.17 15.64 0.89
CA ILE A 41 -3.17 14.86 2.14
C ILE A 41 -1.74 14.42 2.49
N ILE A 42 -0.99 13.88 1.53
CA ILE A 42 0.40 13.47 1.75
C ILE A 42 1.25 14.66 2.19
N LEU A 43 1.18 15.80 1.49
CA LEU A 43 1.93 17.00 1.85
C LEU A 43 1.58 17.51 3.26
N ALA A 44 0.29 17.50 3.61
CA ALA A 44 -0.16 17.91 4.93
C ALA A 44 0.46 17.05 6.06
N THR A 45 0.81 15.78 5.82
CA THR A 45 1.51 14.98 6.83
C THR A 45 2.91 15.49 7.16
N PHE A 46 3.61 16.11 6.19
CA PHE A 46 4.92 16.73 6.40
C PHE A 46 4.79 18.10 7.05
N ASP A 47 3.74 18.86 6.70
CA ASP A 47 3.49 20.18 7.30
C ASP A 47 3.09 20.07 8.78
N GLU A 48 2.35 19.02 9.15
CA GLU A 48 1.86 18.77 10.51
C GLU A 48 2.75 17.78 11.29
N TYR A 49 3.75 17.17 10.65
CA TYR A 49 4.57 16.08 11.21
C TYR A 49 3.74 14.91 11.78
N SER A 50 2.55 14.68 11.22
CA SER A 50 1.58 13.70 11.72
C SER A 50 0.52 13.41 10.67
N SER A 51 -0.05 12.20 10.69
CA SER A 51 -1.25 11.84 9.93
C SER A 51 -2.51 11.79 10.79
N LYS A 52 -2.47 12.31 12.02
CA LYS A 52 -3.61 12.28 12.95
C LYS A 52 -4.87 12.92 12.35
N PHE A 53 -4.72 14.06 11.67
CA PHE A 53 -5.83 14.76 11.00
C PHE A 53 -6.58 13.86 10.01
N PHE A 54 -5.84 12.99 9.32
CA PHE A 54 -6.40 12.07 8.34
C PHE A 54 -7.30 11.05 9.04
N PHE A 55 -6.82 10.39 10.10
CA PHE A 55 -7.60 9.39 10.82
C PHE A 55 -8.81 10.01 11.55
N GLU A 56 -8.65 11.19 12.15
CA GLU A 56 -9.74 11.92 12.82
C GLU A 56 -10.87 12.35 11.88
N THR A 57 -10.57 12.49 10.59
CA THR A 57 -11.55 12.82 9.56
C THR A 57 -12.10 11.57 8.87
N ALA A 58 -11.21 10.70 8.39
CA ALA A 58 -11.56 9.55 7.56
C ALA A 58 -12.41 8.51 8.31
N LEU A 59 -12.14 8.29 9.60
CA LEU A 59 -12.91 7.34 10.42
C LEU A 59 -14.31 7.85 10.81
N LYS A 60 -14.66 9.11 10.50
CA LYS A 60 -16.03 9.64 10.65
C LYS A 60 -16.88 9.46 9.38
N LEU A 61 -16.28 9.06 8.28
CA LEU A 61 -16.97 8.73 7.03
C LEU A 61 -17.66 7.37 7.16
N PRO A 62 -18.59 6.97 6.26
CA PRO A 62 -19.33 5.71 6.35
C PRO A 62 -18.45 4.47 6.00
N VAL A 63 -17.30 4.32 6.65
CA VAL A 63 -16.31 3.25 6.44
C VAL A 63 -16.79 1.89 6.95
N PHE A 64 -17.81 1.87 7.81
CA PHE A 64 -18.42 0.66 8.39
C PHE A 64 -19.55 0.08 7.52
N SER A 65 -20.11 0.88 6.60
CA SER A 65 -21.32 0.52 5.86
C SER A 65 -21.16 0.65 4.35
N ASN A 66 -20.18 1.41 3.86
CA ASN A 66 -19.94 1.58 2.43
C ASN A 66 -18.57 0.98 2.02
N PRO A 67 -18.56 -0.07 1.18
CA PRO A 67 -17.33 -0.78 0.83
C PRO A 67 -16.38 0.08 -0.02
N VAL A 68 -16.90 1.00 -0.82
CA VAL A 68 -16.11 1.93 -1.65
C VAL A 68 -15.37 2.93 -0.78
N VAL A 69 -16.06 3.45 0.25
CA VAL A 69 -15.48 4.37 1.23
C VAL A 69 -14.40 3.64 2.04
N CYS A 70 -14.65 2.41 2.48
CA CYS A 70 -13.67 1.58 3.16
C CYS A 70 -12.45 1.26 2.28
N TRP A 71 -12.67 0.89 1.02
CA TRP A 71 -11.60 0.64 0.04
C TRP A 71 -10.70 1.85 -0.16
N LYS A 72 -11.29 3.04 -0.28
CA LYS A 72 -10.55 4.30 -0.41
C LYS A 72 -9.82 4.69 0.87
N LEU A 73 -10.38 4.43 2.04
CA LEU A 73 -9.68 4.58 3.31
C LEU A 73 -8.40 3.74 3.30
N LEU A 74 -8.50 2.45 2.99
CA LEU A 74 -7.35 1.54 2.96
C LEU A 74 -6.31 1.94 1.90
N TYR A 75 -6.76 2.38 0.72
CA TYR A 75 -5.88 2.94 -0.31
C TYR A 75 -5.12 4.20 0.15
N LEU A 76 -5.79 5.11 0.85
CA LEU A 76 -5.12 6.30 1.39
C LEU A 76 -4.17 5.93 2.54
N ILE A 77 -4.52 4.99 3.41
CA ILE A 77 -3.59 4.47 4.44
C ILE A 77 -2.34 3.90 3.75
N HIS A 78 -2.53 3.05 2.74
CA HIS A 78 -1.43 2.48 1.98
C HIS A 78 -0.52 3.57 1.38
N LYS A 79 -1.10 4.57 0.72
CA LYS A 79 -0.37 5.74 0.20
C LYS A 79 0.42 6.47 1.29
N LEU A 80 -0.18 6.71 2.46
CA LEU A 80 0.47 7.41 3.56
C LEU A 80 1.64 6.62 4.16
N LEU A 81 1.54 5.29 4.26
CA LEU A 81 2.63 4.44 4.72
C LEU A 81 3.81 4.38 3.73
N ARG A 82 3.57 4.67 2.45
CA ARG A 82 4.60 4.69 1.40
C ARG A 82 5.22 6.07 1.19
N GLU A 83 4.41 7.12 1.17
CA GLU A 83 4.79 8.46 0.67
C GLU A 83 4.63 9.57 1.71
N GLY A 84 4.01 9.28 2.86
CA GLY A 84 3.77 10.25 3.93
C GLY A 84 4.98 10.46 4.85
N HIS A 85 4.81 11.36 5.81
CA HIS A 85 5.78 11.58 6.87
C HIS A 85 6.04 10.29 7.66
N PRO A 86 7.26 10.01 8.17
CA PRO A 86 7.56 8.78 8.93
C PRO A 86 6.62 8.54 10.13
N GLU A 87 6.07 9.58 10.74
CA GLU A 87 5.08 9.48 11.82
C GLU A 87 3.73 8.86 11.38
N CYS A 88 3.48 8.70 10.08
CA CYS A 88 2.30 7.99 9.59
C CYS A 88 2.21 6.55 10.12
N ILE A 89 3.35 5.87 10.30
CA ILE A 89 3.40 4.50 10.83
C ILE A 89 2.92 4.46 12.30
N PRO A 90 3.56 5.18 13.25
CA PRO A 90 3.10 5.18 14.63
C PRO A 90 1.69 5.77 14.78
N ASP A 91 1.30 6.78 13.98
CA ASP A 91 -0.07 7.29 14.00
C ASP A 91 -1.09 6.25 13.52
N CYS A 92 -0.77 5.45 12.50
CA CYS A 92 -1.61 4.34 12.08
C CYS A 92 -1.74 3.28 13.18
N LEU A 93 -0.62 2.92 13.84
CA LEU A 93 -0.61 1.98 14.96
C LEU A 93 -1.45 2.47 16.15
N ARG A 94 -1.42 3.78 16.47
CA ARG A 94 -2.30 4.38 17.50
C ARG A 94 -3.80 4.23 17.17
N HIS A 95 -4.15 4.12 15.89
CA HIS A 95 -5.52 3.91 15.41
C HIS A 95 -5.85 2.45 15.12
N ALA A 96 -4.94 1.50 15.38
CA ALA A 96 -5.10 0.09 15.03
C ALA A 96 -6.36 -0.54 15.61
N SER A 97 -6.77 -0.17 16.84
CA SER A 97 -8.02 -0.67 17.45
C SER A 97 -9.26 -0.24 16.68
N LYS A 98 -9.30 1.01 16.21
CA LYS A 98 -10.41 1.52 15.38
C LYS A 98 -10.40 0.86 14.00
N ILE A 99 -9.22 0.69 13.39
CA ILE A 99 -9.06 0.00 12.11
C ILE A 99 -9.54 -1.46 12.25
N ALA A 100 -9.22 -2.14 13.35
CA ALA A 100 -9.69 -3.49 13.63
C ALA A 100 -11.22 -3.55 13.80
N LEU A 101 -11.83 -2.53 14.41
CA LEU A 101 -13.29 -2.42 14.47
C LEU A 101 -13.89 -2.26 13.07
N VAL A 102 -13.30 -1.42 12.21
CA VAL A 102 -13.74 -1.32 10.80
C VAL A 102 -13.62 -2.67 10.12
N LYS A 103 -12.49 -3.38 10.28
CA LYS A 103 -12.31 -4.73 9.74
C LYS A 103 -13.44 -5.67 10.17
N SER A 104 -13.77 -5.72 11.47
CA SER A 104 -14.81 -6.61 11.99
C SER A 104 -16.21 -6.38 11.40
N ALA A 105 -16.50 -5.16 10.94
CA ALA A 105 -17.75 -4.87 10.24
C ALA A 105 -17.84 -5.51 8.85
N TRP A 106 -16.72 -5.96 8.30
CA TRP A 106 -16.60 -6.52 6.95
C TRP A 106 -16.26 -8.02 6.92
N ASP A 107 -16.04 -8.67 8.07
CA ASP A 107 -15.59 -10.07 8.16
C ASP A 107 -16.56 -11.08 7.50
N SER A 108 -17.84 -10.72 7.33
CA SER A 108 -18.87 -11.55 6.69
C SER A 108 -19.21 -11.12 5.25
N CYS A 109 -18.56 -10.09 4.70
CA CYS A 109 -18.91 -9.47 3.42
C CYS A 109 -17.82 -9.69 2.34
N THR A 110 -17.14 -10.82 2.40
CA THR A 110 -16.02 -11.11 1.49
C THR A 110 -16.49 -11.15 0.04
N ASN A 111 -15.87 -10.29 -0.77
CA ASN A 111 -16.08 -10.14 -2.22
C ASN A 111 -17.52 -9.88 -2.70
N THR A 112 -18.48 -9.58 -1.81
CA THR A 112 -19.89 -9.40 -2.20
C THR A 112 -20.10 -8.18 -3.11
N TYR A 113 -19.20 -7.20 -3.02
CA TYR A 113 -19.20 -5.97 -3.82
C TYR A 113 -18.04 -5.88 -4.82
N GLY A 114 -17.28 -6.97 -5.01
CA GLY A 114 -16.08 -6.97 -5.86
C GLY A 114 -14.88 -6.19 -5.28
N TYR A 115 -14.93 -5.84 -3.99
CA TYR A 115 -13.84 -5.19 -3.25
C TYR A 115 -13.29 -6.18 -2.20
N PRO A 116 -12.06 -6.71 -2.37
CA PRO A 116 -11.47 -7.68 -1.44
C PRO A 116 -10.94 -7.01 -0.16
N LEU A 117 -11.86 -6.49 0.67
CA LEU A 117 -11.54 -5.70 1.86
C LEU A 117 -10.75 -6.50 2.90
N GLU A 118 -11.12 -7.76 3.13
CA GLU A 118 -10.41 -8.63 4.07
C GLU A 118 -8.92 -8.75 3.72
N ASN A 119 -8.62 -9.03 2.45
CA ASN A 119 -7.25 -9.12 1.95
C ASN A 119 -6.51 -7.80 2.09
N TYR A 120 -7.18 -6.67 1.87
CA TYR A 120 -6.52 -5.36 2.03
C TYR A 120 -6.23 -5.04 3.51
N PHE A 121 -7.13 -5.37 4.43
CA PHE A 121 -6.86 -5.25 5.86
C PHE A 121 -5.69 -6.14 6.30
N LYS A 122 -5.63 -7.38 5.81
CA LYS A 122 -4.50 -8.30 6.04
C LYS A 122 -3.20 -7.68 5.54
N PHE A 123 -3.17 -7.22 4.29
CA PHE A 123 -2.01 -6.57 3.67
C PHE A 123 -1.50 -5.37 4.49
N ILE A 124 -2.38 -4.44 4.88
CA ILE A 124 -1.99 -3.28 5.70
C ILE A 124 -1.47 -3.70 7.08
N THR A 125 -2.09 -4.69 7.70
CA THR A 125 -1.67 -5.19 9.01
C THR A 125 -0.28 -5.83 8.94
N THR A 126 -0.01 -6.65 7.92
CA THR A 126 1.32 -7.22 7.66
C THR A 126 2.35 -6.12 7.44
N ARG A 127 2.01 -5.08 6.64
CA ARG A 127 2.92 -3.96 6.39
C ARG A 127 3.34 -3.22 7.67
N LEU A 128 2.42 -3.03 8.61
CA LEU A 128 2.69 -2.34 9.87
C LEU A 128 3.52 -3.17 10.87
N ARG A 129 3.59 -4.49 10.68
CA ARG A 129 4.32 -5.43 11.56
C ARG A 129 5.80 -5.56 11.20
N LEU A 130 6.30 -4.85 10.19
CA LEU A 130 7.74 -4.76 9.94
C LEU A 130 8.43 -4.10 11.13
N HIS A 131 9.06 -4.92 11.96
CA HIS A 131 9.84 -4.47 13.11
C HIS A 131 11.33 -4.59 12.81
N ARG A 132 12.14 -3.68 13.36
CA ARG A 132 13.61 -3.70 13.23
C ARG A 132 14.19 -4.98 13.84
N LYS A 133 14.49 -5.97 13.00
CA LYS A 133 15.22 -7.20 13.37
C LYS A 133 16.63 -7.21 12.76
N SER A 134 17.45 -8.20 13.13
CA SER A 134 18.77 -8.44 12.53
C SER A 134 18.69 -8.60 11.00
N SER A 135 19.76 -8.31 10.25
CA SER A 135 19.74 -8.36 8.77
C SER A 135 19.24 -9.68 8.17
N PHE A 136 19.51 -10.82 8.83
CA PHE A 136 19.03 -12.14 8.39
C PHE A 136 17.50 -12.26 8.48
N THR A 137 16.93 -11.96 9.65
CA THR A 137 15.48 -11.94 9.85
C THR A 137 14.79 -10.79 9.13
N PHE A 138 15.51 -9.70 8.84
CA PHE A 138 15.02 -8.63 7.99
C PHE A 138 14.85 -9.08 6.54
N CYS A 139 15.77 -9.88 5.99
CA CYS A 139 15.62 -10.44 4.65
C CYS A 139 14.38 -11.33 4.54
N VAL A 140 14.14 -12.17 5.55
CA VAL A 140 12.92 -12.98 5.67
C VAL A 140 11.67 -12.10 5.72
N ASP A 141 11.68 -11.03 6.54
CA ASP A 141 10.56 -10.10 6.62
C ASP A 141 10.27 -9.38 5.29
N LEU A 142 11.31 -9.09 4.48
CA LEU A 142 11.14 -8.54 3.13
C LEU A 142 10.51 -9.55 2.16
N MET A 143 10.93 -10.82 2.24
CA MET A 143 10.34 -11.92 1.45
C MET A 143 8.87 -12.12 1.82
N ASP A 144 8.54 -12.18 3.12
CA ASP A 144 7.16 -12.29 3.62
C ASP A 144 6.29 -11.13 3.11
N MET A 145 6.85 -9.91 3.08
CA MET A 145 6.14 -8.76 2.55
C MET A 145 5.90 -8.87 1.04
N LEU A 146 6.89 -9.33 0.28
CA LEU A 146 6.75 -9.49 -1.17
C LEU A 146 5.70 -10.56 -1.50
N GLU A 147 5.65 -11.66 -0.75
CA GLU A 147 4.59 -12.67 -0.85
C GLU A 147 3.20 -12.05 -0.60
N GLU A 148 3.05 -11.21 0.42
CA GLU A 148 1.78 -10.56 0.70
C GLU A 148 1.39 -9.54 -0.38
N VAL A 149 2.35 -8.83 -0.97
CA VAL A 149 2.12 -7.96 -2.15
C VAL A 149 1.59 -8.78 -3.33
N LEU A 150 2.22 -9.91 -3.62
CA LEU A 150 1.87 -10.80 -4.72
C LEU A 150 0.50 -11.47 -4.51
N ALA A 151 0.21 -11.92 -3.30
CA ALA A 151 -1.10 -12.48 -2.96
C ALA A 151 -2.20 -11.42 -3.03
N PHE A 152 -1.94 -10.20 -2.54
CA PHE A 152 -2.95 -9.13 -2.54
C PHE A 152 -3.28 -8.64 -3.95
N GLN A 153 -2.30 -8.46 -4.82
CA GLN A 153 -2.56 -8.04 -6.20
C GLN A 153 -3.35 -9.11 -6.98
N GLU A 154 -3.07 -10.40 -6.74
CA GLU A 154 -3.72 -11.51 -7.43
C GLU A 154 -5.23 -11.50 -7.13
N VAL A 155 -5.59 -11.36 -5.86
CA VAL A 155 -7.01 -11.27 -5.45
C VAL A 155 -7.73 -10.10 -6.12
N ILE A 156 -7.07 -8.94 -6.29
CA ILE A 156 -7.68 -7.80 -7.00
C ILE A 156 -7.83 -8.11 -8.48
N LEU A 157 -6.81 -8.65 -9.14
CA LEU A 157 -6.85 -8.94 -10.57
C LEU A 157 -7.90 -10.03 -10.88
N ASP A 158 -7.99 -11.06 -10.05
CA ASP A 158 -8.97 -12.13 -10.17
C ASP A 158 -10.41 -11.65 -9.94
N SER A 159 -10.60 -10.59 -9.15
CA SER A 159 -11.93 -9.97 -8.97
C SER A 159 -12.52 -9.40 -10.27
N PHE A 160 -11.72 -9.26 -11.33
CA PHE A 160 -12.17 -8.86 -12.66
C PHE A 160 -12.54 -10.04 -13.57
N GLY A 161 -12.41 -11.29 -13.12
CA GLY A 161 -12.88 -12.48 -13.83
C GLY A 161 -12.26 -12.67 -15.22
N GLY A 162 -10.99 -12.30 -15.40
CA GLY A 162 -10.30 -12.44 -16.68
C GLY A 162 -10.77 -11.47 -17.78
N ALA A 163 -11.44 -10.37 -17.42
CA ALA A 163 -11.92 -9.34 -18.34
C ALA A 163 -11.16 -8.00 -18.14
N PRO A 164 -9.97 -7.81 -18.77
CA PRO A 164 -9.12 -6.64 -18.52
C PRO A 164 -9.78 -5.30 -18.84
N PHE A 165 -10.73 -5.26 -19.78
CA PHE A 165 -11.43 -4.03 -20.15
C PHE A 165 -12.29 -3.47 -18.99
N VAL A 166 -12.83 -4.35 -18.12
CA VAL A 166 -13.65 -3.95 -16.96
C VAL A 166 -12.81 -3.13 -15.99
N ALA A 167 -11.51 -3.45 -15.86
CA ALA A 167 -10.56 -2.77 -14.99
C ALA A 167 -10.31 -1.30 -15.41
N PHE A 168 -10.62 -0.92 -16.66
CA PHE A 168 -10.40 0.45 -17.16
C PHE A 168 -11.64 1.34 -17.17
N SER A 169 -12.81 0.81 -16.78
CA SER A 169 -13.96 1.65 -16.42
C SER A 169 -13.64 2.52 -15.20
N GLN A 170 -14.42 3.58 -14.93
CA GLN A 170 -14.21 4.40 -13.72
C GLN A 170 -14.27 3.57 -12.43
N VAL A 171 -15.22 2.64 -12.37
CA VAL A 171 -15.39 1.68 -11.26
C VAL A 171 -14.21 0.73 -11.19
N GLY A 172 -13.78 0.20 -12.34
CA GLY A 172 -12.64 -0.69 -12.44
C GLY A 172 -11.34 -0.03 -11.97
N GLN A 173 -11.09 1.21 -12.36
CA GLN A 173 -9.90 1.95 -11.93
C GLN A 173 -9.91 2.22 -10.42
N CYS A 174 -11.09 2.41 -9.81
CA CYS A 174 -11.22 2.54 -8.36
C CYS A 174 -10.77 1.25 -7.65
N ARG A 175 -11.18 0.10 -8.17
CA ARG A 175 -10.77 -1.23 -7.69
C ARG A 175 -9.29 -1.54 -8.00
N LEU A 176 -8.79 -1.14 -9.16
CA LEU A 176 -7.42 -1.40 -9.62
C LEU A 176 -6.37 -0.51 -8.93
N ALA A 177 -6.76 0.63 -8.34
CA ALA A 177 -5.84 1.61 -7.79
C ALA A 177 -4.77 1.04 -6.82
N PRO A 178 -5.07 0.06 -5.93
CA PRO A 178 -4.04 -0.57 -5.10
C PRO A 178 -3.04 -1.43 -5.87
N VAL A 179 -3.39 -2.02 -7.03
CA VAL A 179 -2.43 -2.77 -7.86
C VAL A 179 -1.30 -1.87 -8.35
N LEU A 180 -1.59 -0.58 -8.61
CA LEU A 180 -0.55 0.40 -8.93
C LEU A 180 0.47 0.55 -7.80
N LEU A 181 0.01 0.46 -6.54
CA LEU A 181 0.88 0.49 -5.38
C LEU A 181 1.64 -0.83 -5.22
N CYS A 182 1.00 -1.97 -5.48
CA CYS A 182 1.66 -3.29 -5.46
C CYS A 182 2.80 -3.37 -6.48
N ILE A 183 2.67 -2.76 -7.67
CA ILE A 183 3.76 -2.67 -8.65
C ILE A 183 4.95 -1.93 -8.06
N GLN A 184 4.70 -0.76 -7.45
CA GLN A 184 5.74 0.08 -6.86
C GLN A 184 6.39 -0.56 -5.63
N ASP A 185 5.61 -1.22 -4.77
CA ASP A 185 6.12 -1.92 -3.60
C ASP A 185 6.90 -3.17 -4.00
N GLY A 186 6.38 -3.97 -4.93
CA GLY A 186 7.07 -5.15 -5.45
C GLY A 186 8.45 -4.79 -6.01
N ALA A 187 8.53 -3.69 -6.77
CA ALA A 187 9.79 -3.18 -7.29
C ALA A 187 10.76 -2.80 -6.16
N ALA A 188 10.32 -1.95 -5.23
CA ALA A 188 11.16 -1.45 -4.15
C ALA A 188 11.61 -2.56 -3.19
N LEU A 189 10.74 -3.51 -2.89
CA LEU A 189 11.05 -4.68 -2.06
C LEU A 189 12.06 -5.58 -2.74
N TYR A 190 11.88 -5.86 -4.03
CA TYR A 190 12.81 -6.68 -4.80
C TYR A 190 14.21 -6.06 -4.85
N ASP A 191 14.29 -4.76 -5.17
CA ASP A 191 15.57 -4.04 -5.17
C ASP A 191 16.24 -4.12 -3.81
N LEU A 192 15.52 -3.84 -2.72
CA LEU A 192 16.09 -3.92 -1.37
C LEU A 192 16.51 -5.35 -1.00
N MET A 193 15.72 -6.34 -1.38
CA MET A 193 15.99 -7.75 -1.13
C MET A 193 17.26 -8.20 -1.85
N VAL A 194 17.48 -7.80 -3.10
CA VAL A 194 18.74 -8.03 -3.84
C VAL A 194 19.93 -7.47 -3.06
N HIS A 195 19.85 -6.20 -2.61
CA HIS A 195 20.92 -5.57 -1.85
C HIS A 195 21.21 -6.28 -0.52
N VAL A 196 20.16 -6.73 0.18
CA VAL A 196 20.32 -7.46 1.45
C VAL A 196 20.91 -8.85 1.21
N MET A 197 20.46 -9.56 0.17
CA MET A 197 20.99 -10.87 -0.20
C MET A 197 22.50 -10.82 -0.50
N PHE A 198 22.96 -9.85 -1.30
CA PHE A 198 24.39 -9.65 -1.52
C PHE A 198 25.16 -9.43 -0.22
N LYS A 199 24.67 -8.54 0.65
CA LYS A 199 25.30 -8.30 1.95
C LYS A 199 25.34 -9.53 2.84
N LEU A 200 24.32 -10.39 2.80
CA LEU A 200 24.33 -11.64 3.57
C LEU A 200 25.38 -12.61 3.04
N HIS A 201 25.56 -12.70 1.73
CA HIS A 201 26.61 -13.52 1.12
C HIS A 201 28.03 -13.04 1.44
N ASP A 202 28.22 -11.74 1.70
CA ASP A 202 29.50 -11.20 2.16
C ASP A 202 29.88 -11.63 3.58
N VAL A 203 28.89 -11.99 4.42
CA VAL A 203 29.09 -12.23 5.86
C VAL A 203 28.73 -13.62 6.35
N LEU A 204 28.05 -14.44 5.55
CA LEU A 204 27.60 -15.79 5.92
C LEU A 204 27.99 -16.83 4.87
N ASP A 205 28.19 -18.08 5.32
CA ASP A 205 28.51 -19.18 4.40
C ASP A 205 27.35 -19.49 3.45
N ASN A 206 27.70 -19.87 2.23
CA ASN A 206 26.75 -20.23 1.19
C ASN A 206 25.75 -21.33 1.61
N SER A 207 26.15 -22.25 2.48
CA SER A 207 25.28 -23.31 3.00
C SER A 207 24.17 -22.77 3.91
N MET A 208 24.45 -21.75 4.71
CA MET A 208 23.47 -21.12 5.62
C MET A 208 22.40 -20.34 4.86
N LEU A 209 22.73 -19.87 3.66
CA LEU A 209 21.84 -19.07 2.81
C LEU A 209 21.04 -19.89 1.78
N LEU A 210 21.17 -21.22 1.76
CA LEU A 210 20.49 -22.07 0.78
C LEU A 210 18.98 -21.81 0.73
N GLY A 211 18.30 -21.80 1.88
CA GLY A 211 16.86 -21.53 1.95
C GLY A 211 16.48 -20.10 1.54
N HIS A 212 17.37 -19.13 1.75
CA HIS A 212 17.14 -17.73 1.33
C HIS A 212 17.19 -17.62 -0.19
N ARG A 213 18.16 -18.28 -0.84
CA ARG A 213 18.28 -18.30 -2.31
C ARG A 213 17.10 -18.98 -2.96
N GLN A 214 16.70 -20.15 -2.47
CA GLN A 214 15.54 -20.88 -3.00
C GLN A 214 14.28 -20.02 -2.95
N ARG A 215 14.00 -19.39 -1.80
CA ARG A 215 12.84 -18.52 -1.64
C ARG A 215 12.94 -17.25 -2.49
N PHE A 216 14.14 -16.66 -2.60
CA PHE A 216 14.39 -15.53 -3.48
C PHE A 216 14.09 -15.86 -4.95
N ASP A 217 14.50 -17.04 -5.42
CA ASP A 217 14.28 -17.49 -6.80
C ASP A 217 12.78 -17.70 -7.10
N GLU A 218 12.05 -18.32 -6.18
CA GLU A 218 10.59 -18.48 -6.29
C GLU A 218 9.87 -17.13 -6.35
N LEU A 219 10.29 -16.17 -5.52
CA LEU A 219 9.74 -14.82 -5.51
C LEU A 219 10.11 -14.05 -6.77
N HIS A 220 11.33 -14.18 -7.28
CA HIS A 220 11.74 -13.57 -8.54
C HIS A 220 10.86 -14.05 -9.70
N GLN A 221 10.62 -15.36 -9.80
CA GLN A 221 9.75 -15.92 -10.85
C GLN A 221 8.31 -15.43 -10.73
N THR A 222 7.77 -15.39 -9.51
CA THR A 222 6.39 -14.96 -9.26
C THR A 222 6.20 -13.47 -9.55
N LEU A 223 7.15 -12.63 -9.11
CA LEU A 223 7.13 -11.19 -9.38
C LEU A 223 7.31 -10.89 -10.88
N SER A 224 8.18 -11.64 -11.57
CA SER A 224 8.35 -11.51 -13.04
C SER A 224 7.05 -11.79 -13.78
N LYS A 225 6.34 -12.88 -13.43
CA LYS A 225 5.02 -13.20 -14.01
C LYS A 225 4.00 -12.09 -13.76
N PHE A 226 4.00 -11.50 -12.56
CA PHE A 226 3.14 -10.36 -12.25
C PHE A 226 3.47 -9.15 -13.14
N PHE A 227 4.74 -8.76 -13.24
CA PHE A 227 5.16 -7.63 -14.07
C PHE A 227 4.92 -7.85 -15.57
N GLU A 228 5.08 -9.07 -16.07
CA GLU A 228 4.70 -9.44 -17.44
C GLU A 228 3.19 -9.34 -17.67
N LEU A 229 2.38 -9.79 -16.71
CA LEU A 229 0.92 -9.66 -16.76
C LEU A 229 0.50 -8.19 -16.85
N VAL A 230 0.98 -7.33 -15.94
CA VAL A 230 0.59 -5.91 -15.95
C VAL A 230 1.21 -5.13 -17.13
N SER A 231 2.37 -5.56 -17.65
CA SER A 231 2.99 -4.95 -18.85
C SER A 231 2.18 -5.17 -20.13
N ARG A 232 1.37 -6.23 -20.18
CA ARG A 232 0.43 -6.47 -21.30
C ARG A 232 -0.79 -5.55 -21.25
N MET A 233 -1.08 -4.94 -20.10
CA MET A 233 -2.17 -3.98 -19.93
C MET A 233 -1.72 -2.57 -20.34
N GLN A 234 -1.79 -2.23 -21.63
CA GLN A 234 -1.22 -0.97 -22.17
C GLN A 234 -1.71 0.30 -21.45
N GLN A 235 -2.96 0.30 -20.97
CA GLN A 235 -3.53 1.43 -20.24
C GLN A 235 -2.84 1.67 -18.89
N LEU A 236 -2.33 0.62 -18.22
CA LEU A 236 -1.62 0.73 -16.93
C LEU A 236 -0.32 1.52 -17.03
N LYS A 237 0.37 1.44 -18.17
CA LYS A 237 1.64 2.14 -18.43
C LYS A 237 1.52 3.67 -18.36
N SER A 238 0.30 4.20 -18.52
CA SER A 238 0.05 5.64 -18.34
C SER A 238 -0.02 6.10 -16.88
N PHE A 239 -0.14 5.15 -15.94
CA PHE A 239 -0.32 5.41 -14.51
C PHE A 239 0.91 5.08 -13.66
N VAL A 240 1.74 4.13 -14.10
CA VAL A 240 2.89 3.64 -13.35
C VAL A 240 3.96 3.07 -14.30
N ASP A 241 5.23 3.29 -13.96
CA ASP A 241 6.35 2.63 -14.62
C ASP A 241 6.43 1.18 -14.14
N ILE A 242 6.44 0.24 -15.08
CA ILE A 242 6.48 -1.20 -14.78
C ILE A 242 7.92 -1.68 -14.97
N PRO A 243 8.61 -2.14 -13.91
CA PRO A 243 9.99 -2.59 -14.03
C PRO A 243 10.12 -3.87 -14.84
N THR A 244 11.29 -4.06 -15.44
CA THR A 244 11.75 -5.36 -15.95
C THR A 244 12.79 -5.89 -14.98
N LEU A 245 12.54 -7.07 -14.41
CA LEU A 245 13.52 -7.70 -13.52
C LEU A 245 14.64 -8.33 -14.34
N SER A 246 15.88 -8.02 -13.98
CA SER A 246 17.02 -8.73 -14.56
C SER A 246 17.19 -10.08 -13.85
N PRO A 247 17.58 -11.15 -14.57
CA PRO A 247 18.01 -12.38 -13.93
C PRO A 247 19.16 -12.09 -12.97
N VAL A 248 19.03 -12.50 -11.71
CA VAL A 248 20.12 -12.36 -10.73
C VAL A 248 20.92 -13.65 -10.76
N SER A 249 21.80 -13.78 -11.75
CA SER A 249 22.60 -14.99 -12.00
C SER A 249 23.70 -15.26 -10.95
N VAL A 250 23.74 -14.49 -9.85
CA VAL A 250 24.93 -14.34 -8.99
C VAL A 250 24.61 -14.29 -7.49
N LEU A 251 23.46 -14.84 -7.07
CA LEU A 251 23.21 -15.16 -5.65
C LEU A 251 23.43 -16.65 -5.41
#